data_AF-A0A7S1CW97-F1
#
_entry.id   AF-A0A7S1CW97-F1
#
_cell.length_a   1.000
_cell.length_b   1.000
_cell.length_c   1.000
_cell.angle_alpha   90.00
_cell.angle_beta   90.00
_cell.angle_gamma   90.00
#
_symmetry.space_group_name_H-M   'P 1'
#
loop_
_entity.id
_entity.type
_entity.pdbx_description
1 polymer ?
#
loop_
_entity_poly.entity_id
_entity_poly.type
_entity_poly.pdbx_seq_one_letter_code
_entity_poly.pdbx_strand_id
1 'polypeptide(L)'
;QRLARSAKMLILWLDCDREGENIAFEVLSVCREVNPRMEVKRARFSALISSDIFRAVHNLVAPDENQSAAVDARQEIDLRIGSSFTRLQTLLLQDAFDWTEFLPSDRERMLLSYGPCQFPTLGLIVKREWEIQ
;
A
#
# COMPACT_ATOMS: atom_id res chain seq x y z
N GLN A 1 6.54 20.55 2.41
CA GLN A 1 7.56 21.31 3.20
C GLN A 1 7.35 22.84 3.22
N ARG A 2 7.35 23.58 2.10
CA ARG A 2 7.25 25.06 2.12
C ARG A 2 6.11 25.61 3.00
N LEU A 3 4.91 25.07 2.84
CA LEU A 3 3.72 25.49 3.58
C LEU A 3 3.80 25.17 5.09
N ALA A 4 4.51 24.10 5.46
CA ALA A 4 4.60 23.65 6.85
C ALA A 4 5.49 24.56 7.72
N ARG A 5 6.43 25.31 7.12
CA ARG A 5 7.35 26.21 7.85
C ARG A 5 6.64 27.31 8.63
N SER A 6 5.52 27.82 8.11
CA SER A 6 4.74 28.89 8.73
C SER A 6 3.41 28.39 9.31
N ALA A 7 3.03 27.14 9.07
CA ALA A 7 1.79 26.58 9.58
C ALA A 7 1.88 26.32 11.09
N LYS A 8 0.82 26.68 11.82
CA LYS A 8 0.69 26.35 13.24
C LYS A 8 0.07 24.96 13.46
N MET A 9 -0.80 24.56 12.54
CA MET A 9 -1.56 23.32 12.60
C MET A 9 -1.63 22.67 11.21
N LEU A 10 -1.56 21.33 11.19
CA LEU A 10 -1.82 20.47 10.05
C LEU A 10 -3.05 19.62 10.34
N ILE A 11 -4.07 19.71 9.47
CA ILE A 11 -5.26 18.86 9.53
C ILE A 11 -5.21 17.90 8.34
N LEU A 12 -5.17 16.60 8.62
CA LEU A 12 -5.08 15.51 7.65
C LEU A 12 -6.48 15.11 7.17
N TRP A 13 -6.72 15.25 5.87
CA TRP A 13 -8.01 15.03 5.18
C TRP A 13 -8.00 13.84 4.22
N LEU A 14 -7.06 12.91 4.38
CA LEU A 14 -6.98 11.71 3.55
C LEU A 14 -8.19 10.80 3.78
N ASP A 15 -8.41 9.84 2.89
CA ASP A 15 -9.50 8.88 3.03
C ASP A 15 -9.39 8.09 4.33
N CYS A 16 -10.54 7.72 4.91
CA CYS A 16 -10.61 7.14 6.25
C CYS A 16 -10.48 5.61 6.25
N ASP A 17 -9.41 5.12 5.65
CA ASP A 17 -9.00 3.72 5.70
C ASP A 17 -7.53 3.59 6.17
N ARG A 18 -6.99 2.37 6.11
CA ARG A 18 -5.61 2.08 6.53
C ARG A 18 -4.57 2.75 5.64
N GLU A 19 -4.75 2.72 4.33
CA GLU A 19 -3.81 3.32 3.37
C GLU A 19 -3.82 4.85 3.51
N GLY A 20 -4.99 5.46 3.67
CA GLY A 20 -5.12 6.88 3.94
C GLY A 20 -4.48 7.29 5.27
N GLU A 21 -4.47 6.42 6.28
CA GLU A 21 -3.73 6.68 7.52
C GLU A 21 -2.21 6.57 7.31
N ASN A 22 -1.74 5.58 6.56
CA ASN A 22 -0.32 5.41 6.25
C ASN A 22 0.24 6.62 5.47
N ILE A 23 -0.46 7.05 4.42
CA ILE A 23 -0.09 8.27 3.67
C ILE A 23 -0.16 9.50 4.58
N ALA A 24 -1.07 9.55 5.56
CA ALA A 24 -1.10 10.65 6.52
C ALA A 24 0.18 10.74 7.36
N PHE A 25 0.77 9.60 7.73
CA PHE A 25 2.06 9.54 8.42
C PHE A 25 3.24 9.87 7.51
N GLU A 26 3.19 9.54 6.22
CA GLU A 26 4.18 10.01 5.23
C GLU A 26 4.16 11.54 5.10
N VAL A 27 2.97 12.14 4.97
CA VAL A 27 2.81 13.60 4.95
C VAL A 27 3.32 14.23 6.25
N LEU A 28 2.97 13.61 7.37
CA LEU A 28 3.39 14.05 8.69
C LEU A 28 4.91 14.07 8.85
N SER A 29 5.62 13.03 8.39
CA SER A 29 7.08 12.95 8.49
C SER A 29 7.74 14.12 7.73
N VAL A 30 7.34 14.33 6.47
CA VAL A 30 7.83 15.40 5.59
C VAL A 30 7.53 16.79 6.18
N CYS A 31 6.39 16.96 6.86
CA CYS A 31 6.04 18.21 7.51
C CYS A 31 6.82 18.45 8.81
N ARG A 32 7.00 17.42 9.63
CA ARG A 32 7.72 17.51 10.91
C ARG A 32 9.22 17.75 10.72
N GLU A 33 9.81 17.28 9.63
CA GLU A 33 11.20 17.59 9.27
C GLU A 33 11.49 19.11 9.27
N VAL A 34 10.52 19.92 8.83
CA VAL A 34 10.68 21.38 8.73
C VAL A 34 10.00 22.15 9.86
N ASN A 35 9.01 21.56 10.53
CA ASN A 35 8.31 22.18 11.66
C ASN A 35 7.90 21.12 12.69
N PRO A 36 8.81 20.75 13.61
CA PRO A 36 8.56 19.71 14.62
C PRO A 36 7.50 20.08 15.66
N ARG A 37 7.21 21.38 15.83
CA ARG A 37 6.28 21.89 16.86
C ARG A 37 4.85 22.08 16.35
N MET A 38 4.60 21.78 15.08
CA MET A 38 3.28 21.93 14.47
C MET A 38 2.26 21.00 15.13
N GLU A 39 1.10 21.54 15.48
CA GLU A 39 -0.02 20.72 15.96
C GLU A 39 -0.59 19.89 14.81
N VAL A 40 -0.90 18.62 15.06
CA VAL A 40 -1.35 17.69 14.02
C VAL A 40 -2.68 17.10 14.44
N LYS A 41 -3.63 17.14 13.51
CA LYS A 41 -4.99 16.63 13.69
C LYS A 41 -5.40 15.81 12.47
N ARG A 42 -6.35 14.91 12.67
CA ARG A 42 -6.95 14.04 11.66
C ARG A 42 -8.45 14.31 11.60
N ALA A 43 -8.94 14.66 10.42
CA ALA A 43 -10.37 14.75 10.15
C ALA A 43 -10.90 13.35 9.79
N ARG A 44 -11.99 12.91 10.42
CA ARG A 44 -12.64 11.62 10.13
C ARG A 44 -14.00 11.85 9.48
N PHE A 45 -14.15 11.38 8.25
CA PHE A 45 -15.36 11.49 7.44
C PHE A 45 -15.58 10.17 6.67
N SER A 46 -16.81 9.93 6.23
CA SER A 46 -17.21 8.75 5.46
C SER A 46 -17.81 9.11 4.10
N ALA A 47 -18.18 10.37 3.90
CA ALA A 47 -18.71 10.89 2.64
C ALA A 47 -18.30 12.35 2.43
N LEU A 48 -18.17 12.75 1.16
CA LEU A 48 -17.89 14.13 0.77
C LEU A 48 -19.18 14.96 0.69
N ILE A 49 -19.93 14.98 1.79
CA ILE A 49 -21.16 15.77 1.96
C ILE A 49 -20.97 16.81 3.05
N SER A 50 -21.61 17.97 2.92
CA SER A 50 -21.41 19.10 3.82
C SER A 50 -21.58 18.73 5.30
N SER A 51 -22.64 17.98 5.65
CA SER A 51 -22.91 17.57 7.02
C SER A 51 -21.78 16.75 7.63
N ASP A 52 -21.16 15.86 6.85
CA ASP A 52 -20.08 14.99 7.31
C ASP A 52 -18.76 15.76 7.45
N ILE A 53 -18.45 16.62 6.48
CA ILE A 53 -17.25 17.48 6.52
C ILE A 53 -17.31 18.44 7.72
N PHE A 54 -18.45 19.10 7.95
CA PHE A 54 -18.60 19.98 9.12
C PHE A 54 -18.47 19.21 10.43
N ARG A 55 -19.09 18.02 10.53
CA ARG A 55 -18.93 17.14 11.70
C ARG A 55 -17.46 16.77 11.92
N ALA A 56 -16.71 16.44 10.86
CA ALA A 56 -15.30 16.09 10.94
C ALA A 56 -14.43 17.26 11.45
N VAL A 57 -14.65 18.48 10.95
CA VAL A 57 -13.95 19.69 11.42
C VAL A 57 -14.20 19.96 12.90
N HIS A 58 -15.43 19.73 13.37
CA HIS A 58 -15.78 19.96 14.78
C HIS A 58 -15.28 18.84 15.72
N ASN A 59 -14.91 17.67 15.18
CA ASN A 59 -14.51 16.49 15.96
C ASN A 59 -13.16 15.95 15.49
N LEU A 60 -12.16 16.83 15.38
CA LEU A 60 -10.80 16.44 15.00
C LEU A 60 -10.16 15.52 16.04
N VAL A 61 -9.51 14.47 15.57
CA VAL A 61 -8.82 13.47 16.41
C VAL A 61 -7.31 13.48 16.15
N ALA A 62 -6.55 12.68 16.90
CA ALA A 62 -5.17 12.39 16.56
C ALA A 62 -5.11 11.36 15.42
N PRO A 63 -4.08 11.40 14.54
CA PRO A 63 -3.83 10.29 13.61
C PRO A 63 -3.47 9.01 14.38
N ASP A 64 -3.85 7.86 13.82
CA ASP A 64 -3.71 6.54 14.42
C ASP A 64 -2.47 5.80 13.87
N GLU A 65 -1.39 5.82 14.64
CA GLU A 65 -0.10 5.22 14.27
C GLU A 65 -0.19 3.71 14.10
N ASN A 66 -1.09 3.03 14.80
CA ASN A 66 -1.22 1.58 14.70
C ASN A 66 -1.76 1.14 13.34
N GLN A 67 -2.65 1.93 12.74
CA GLN A 67 -3.17 1.64 11.39
C GLN A 67 -2.07 1.84 10.34
N SER A 68 -1.25 2.90 10.47
CA SER A 68 -0.09 3.09 9.61
C SER A 68 0.90 1.95 9.75
N ALA A 69 1.28 1.59 10.98
CA ALA A 69 2.23 0.51 11.25
C ALA A 69 1.74 -0.84 10.72
N ALA A 70 0.43 -1.09 10.73
CA ALA A 70 -0.15 -2.29 10.13
C ALA A 70 0.02 -2.33 8.59
N VAL A 71 -0.07 -1.17 7.91
CA VAL A 71 0.21 -1.06 6.48
C VAL A 71 1.69 -1.27 6.21
N ASP A 72 2.57 -0.61 6.96
CA ASP A 72 4.03 -0.75 6.82
C ASP A 72 4.47 -2.21 6.99
N ALA A 73 3.94 -2.89 8.02
CA ALA A 73 4.21 -4.31 8.24
C ALA A 73 3.75 -5.18 7.07
N ARG A 74 2.54 -4.92 6.53
CA ARG A 74 2.02 -5.64 5.36
C ARG A 74 2.90 -5.41 4.13
N GLN A 75 3.25 -4.16 3.83
CA GLN A 75 4.12 -3.81 2.70
C GLN A 75 5.48 -4.50 2.82
N GLU A 76 6.07 -4.53 4.01
CA GLU A 76 7.35 -5.20 4.26
C GLU A 76 7.26 -6.72 4.06
N ILE A 77 6.20 -7.35 4.59
CA ILE A 77 5.94 -8.79 4.39
C ILE A 77 5.78 -9.10 2.90
N ASP A 78 4.92 -8.35 2.20
CA ASP A 78 4.64 -8.54 0.79
C ASP A 78 5.91 -8.35 -0.05
N LEU A 79 6.71 -7.33 0.23
CA LEU A 79 7.98 -7.07 -0.46
C LEU A 79 9.00 -8.17 -0.22
N ARG A 80 9.23 -8.56 1.05
CA ARG A 80 10.26 -9.55 1.40
C ARG A 80 9.92 -10.93 0.83
N ILE A 81 8.69 -11.40 1.05
CA ILE A 81 8.24 -12.70 0.55
C ILE A 81 8.15 -12.64 -0.97
N GLY A 82 7.47 -11.63 -1.52
CA GLY A 82 7.25 -11.49 -2.95
C GLY A 82 8.54 -11.43 -3.73
N SER A 83 9.49 -10.56 -3.35
CA SER A 83 10.78 -10.45 -4.03
C SER A 83 11.63 -11.72 -3.91
N SER A 84 11.65 -12.37 -2.75
CA SER A 84 12.47 -13.56 -2.50
C SER A 84 12.00 -14.75 -3.34
N PHE A 85 10.71 -15.07 -3.30
CA PHE A 85 10.15 -16.19 -4.06
C PHE A 85 10.10 -15.91 -5.55
N THR A 86 9.72 -14.69 -5.96
CA THR A 86 9.74 -14.27 -7.38
C THR A 86 11.15 -14.44 -7.96
N ARG A 87 12.19 -13.97 -7.26
CA ARG A 87 13.57 -14.09 -7.73
C ARG A 87 14.03 -15.53 -7.77
N LEU A 88 13.74 -16.31 -6.72
CA LEU A 88 14.10 -17.72 -6.66
C LEU A 88 13.49 -18.50 -7.84
N GLN A 89 12.17 -18.44 -8.02
CA GLN A 89 11.48 -19.21 -9.04
C GLN A 89 11.82 -18.73 -10.46
N THR A 90 11.94 -17.41 -10.66
CA THR A 90 12.33 -16.85 -11.94
C THR A 90 13.72 -17.35 -12.33
N LEU A 91 14.73 -17.20 -11.47
CA LEU A 91 16.10 -17.61 -11.81
C LEU A 91 16.27 -19.13 -11.94
N LEU A 92 15.54 -19.93 -11.14
CA LEU A 92 15.61 -21.39 -11.23
C LEU A 92 14.99 -21.93 -12.51
N LEU A 93 13.89 -21.33 -12.98
CA LEU A 93 13.10 -21.88 -14.08
C LEU A 93 13.36 -21.16 -15.41
N GLN A 94 14.05 -20.02 -15.40
CA GLN A 94 14.33 -19.23 -16.59
C GLN A 94 15.00 -20.07 -17.69
N ASP A 95 16.00 -20.88 -17.34
CA ASP A 95 16.75 -21.69 -18.30
C ASP A 95 16.24 -23.15 -18.37
N ALA A 96 15.23 -23.50 -17.56
CA ALA A 96 14.67 -24.85 -17.51
C ALA A 96 13.65 -25.12 -18.63
N PHE A 97 13.07 -24.07 -19.21
CA PHE A 97 12.03 -24.15 -20.24
C PHE A 97 12.28 -23.13 -21.34
N ASP A 98 11.77 -23.42 -22.54
CA ASP A 98 11.66 -22.42 -23.59
C ASP A 98 10.42 -21.57 -23.35
N TRP A 99 10.63 -20.30 -23.01
CA TRP A 99 9.57 -19.35 -22.68
C TRP A 99 9.16 -18.47 -23.86
N THR A 100 9.77 -18.65 -25.04
CA THR A 100 9.58 -17.75 -26.20
C THR A 100 8.11 -17.62 -26.62
N GLU A 101 7.32 -18.70 -26.53
CA GLU A 101 5.88 -18.68 -26.84
C GLU A 101 5.05 -17.80 -25.89
N PHE A 102 5.52 -17.56 -24.67
CA PHE A 102 4.81 -16.81 -23.64
C PHE A 102 5.31 -15.36 -23.48
N LEU A 103 6.36 -14.99 -24.22
CA LEU A 103 7.00 -13.69 -24.10
C LEU A 103 6.47 -12.70 -25.15
N PRO A 104 6.23 -11.43 -24.78
CA PRO A 104 5.85 -10.39 -25.73
C PRO A 104 6.92 -10.09 -26.78
N SER A 105 8.20 -10.37 -26.45
CA SER A 105 9.33 -10.19 -27.35
C SER A 105 10.53 -11.05 -26.95
N ASP A 106 11.39 -11.38 -27.92
CA ASP A 106 12.62 -12.17 -27.73
C ASP A 106 13.68 -11.50 -26.82
N ARG A 107 13.46 -10.24 -26.43
CA ARG A 107 14.36 -9.49 -25.55
C ARG A 107 13.94 -9.52 -24.09
N GLU A 108 12.74 -10.03 -23.81
CA GLU A 108 12.22 -10.14 -22.46
C GLU A 108 12.56 -11.49 -21.84
N ARG A 109 12.69 -11.50 -20.51
CA ARG A 109 12.90 -12.73 -19.74
C ARG A 109 11.60 -13.01 -19.00
N MET A 110 11.22 -14.29 -18.93
CA MET A 110 10.01 -14.67 -18.22
C MET A 110 10.12 -14.26 -16.75
N LEU A 111 9.19 -13.43 -16.29
CA LEU A 111 9.05 -13.07 -14.88
C LEU A 111 7.97 -13.94 -14.26
N LEU A 112 8.39 -14.87 -13.41
CA LEU A 112 7.47 -15.67 -12.62
C LEU A 112 7.28 -14.96 -11.29
N SER A 113 6.16 -14.25 -11.12
CA SER A 113 5.84 -13.56 -9.87
C SER A 113 5.23 -14.49 -8.81
N TYR A 114 5.57 -14.21 -7.55
CA TYR A 114 4.96 -14.83 -6.38
C TYR A 114 4.45 -13.73 -5.45
N GLY A 115 3.24 -13.92 -4.93
CA GLY A 115 2.68 -13.07 -3.88
C GLY A 115 1.96 -13.92 -2.85
N PRO A 116 2.09 -13.62 -1.54
CA PRO A 116 1.49 -14.44 -0.48
C PRO A 116 -0.04 -14.53 -0.58
N CYS A 117 -0.70 -13.51 -1.16
CA CYS A 117 -2.14 -13.53 -1.47
C CYS A 117 -2.44 -13.95 -2.92
N GLN A 118 -1.58 -13.57 -3.88
CA GLN A 118 -1.74 -13.93 -5.30
C GLN A 118 -1.74 -15.45 -5.50
N PHE A 119 -0.82 -16.16 -4.84
CA PHE A 119 -0.64 -17.61 -4.99
C PHE A 119 -1.88 -18.42 -4.56
N PRO A 120 -2.43 -18.27 -3.33
CA PRO A 120 -3.66 -18.97 -2.95
C PRO A 120 -4.87 -18.54 -3.78
N THR A 121 -4.92 -17.27 -4.24
CA THR A 121 -6.01 -16.79 -5.11
C THR A 121 -6.02 -17.53 -6.45
N LEU A 122 -4.86 -17.70 -7.09
CA LEU A 122 -4.73 -18.53 -8.29
C LEU A 122 -5.09 -19.99 -8.01
N GLY A 123 -4.70 -20.50 -6.83
CA GLY A 123 -5.04 -21.85 -6.38
C GLY A 123 -6.55 -22.12 -6.35
N LEU A 124 -7.38 -21.13 -6.01
CA LEU A 124 -8.85 -21.27 -6.05
C LEU A 124 -9.37 -21.51 -7.49
N ILE A 125 -8.79 -20.80 -8.47
CA ILE A 125 -9.17 -20.92 -9.88
C ILE A 125 -8.73 -22.29 -10.44
N VAL A 126 -7.47 -22.66 -10.22
CA VAL A 126 -6.90 -23.94 -10.67
C VAL A 126 -7.66 -25.12 -10.06
N LYS A 127 -7.99 -25.04 -8.76
CA LYS A 127 -8.78 -26.07 -8.10
C LYS A 127 -10.15 -26.26 -8.77
N ARG A 128 -10.83 -25.16 -9.11
CA ARG A 128 -12.13 -25.25 -9.79
C ARG A 128 -11.99 -25.87 -11.18
N GLU A 129 -10.93 -25.53 -11.92
CA GLU A 129 -10.69 -26.13 -13.24
C GLU A 129 -10.54 -27.67 -13.12
N TRP A 130 -9.76 -28.14 -12.15
CA TRP A 130 -9.58 -29.58 -11.91
C TRP A 130 -10.83 -30.31 -11.41
N GLU A 131 -11.79 -29.62 -10.80
CA GLU A 131 -13.08 -30.22 -10.40
C GLU A 131 -14.03 -30.41 -11.59
N ILE A 132 -13.86 -29.63 -12.66
CA ILE A 132 -14.70 -29.66 -13.85
C ILE A 132 -14.18 -30.67 -14.88
N GLN A 133 -12.85 -30.82 -14.98
CA GLN A 133 -12.19 -31.81 -15.86
C GLN A 133 -12.35 -33.24 -15.35
#